data_AF-A0A3L7SW55-F1
#
_entry.id   AF-A0A3L7SW55-F1
#
_cell.length_a   1.000
_cell.length_b   1.000
_cell.length_c   1.000
_cell.angle_alpha   90.00
_cell.angle_beta   90.00
_cell.angle_gamma   90.00
#
_symmetry.space_group_name_H-M   'P 1'
#
loop_
_entity.id
_entity.type
_entity.pdbx_description
1 polymer ?
#
loop_
_entity_poly.entity_id
_entity_poly.type
_entity_poly.pdbx_seq_one_letter_code
_entity_poly.pdbx_strand_id
1 'polypeptide(L)' 'ILSIPIDILPVFKAPAVQVLTYYPGMPASSIEKTITNRIERWVNQAPGARLVESRSVPGVSVVKVYFDSLKKDCSSTCAF' A
#
# COMPACT_ATOMS: atom_id res chain seq x y z
N ILE A 1 -7.33 42.98 -2.03
CA ILE A 1 -8.24 41.85 -2.28
C ILE A 1 -7.38 40.58 -2.25
N LEU A 2 -7.37 39.88 -1.11
CA LEU A 2 -6.59 38.67 -0.89
C LEU A 2 -7.52 37.48 -1.14
N SER A 3 -7.27 36.76 -2.22
CA SER A 3 -7.98 35.52 -2.54
C SER A 3 -7.41 34.41 -1.67
N ILE A 4 -8.12 34.03 -0.62
CA ILE A 4 -7.84 32.80 0.12
C ILE A 4 -8.27 31.63 -0.77
N PRO A 5 -7.38 30.68 -1.10
CA PRO A 5 -7.78 29.47 -1.80
C PRO A 5 -8.65 28.64 -0.86
N ILE A 6 -9.95 28.60 -1.14
CA ILE A 6 -10.90 27.75 -0.46
C ILE A 6 -10.66 26.34 -1.01
N ASP A 7 -9.90 25.54 -0.27
CA ASP A 7 -9.73 24.12 -0.59
C ASP A 7 -11.01 23.37 -0.21
N ILE A 8 -11.89 23.21 -1.19
CA ILE A 8 -13.21 22.59 -1.11
C ILE A 8 -13.17 21.06 -1.08
N LEU A 9 -11.99 20.46 -1.24
CA LEU A 9 -11.84 19.01 -1.16
C LEU A 9 -11.46 18.63 0.27
N PRO A 10 -12.27 17.82 0.98
CA PRO A 10 -11.79 17.22 2.20
C PRO A 10 -10.55 16.39 1.83
N VAL A 11 -9.39 16.77 2.35
CA VAL A 11 -8.15 16.03 2.18
C VAL A 11 -8.26 14.74 2.99
N PHE A 12 -9.06 13.80 2.49
CA PHE A 12 -9.30 12.50 3.09
C PHE A 12 -8.09 11.61 2.77
N LYS A 13 -6.95 11.96 3.36
CA LYS A 13 -5.72 11.17 3.31
C LYS A 13 -5.88 10.01 4.29
N ALA A 14 -6.59 8.97 3.88
CA ALA A 14 -6.50 7.69 4.56
C ALA A 14 -5.01 7.26 4.55
N PRO A 15 -4.43 6.88 5.70
CA PRO A 15 -3.05 6.42 5.74
C PRO A 15 -2.92 5.15 4.89
N ALA A 16 -2.18 5.26 3.79
CA ALA A 16 -1.92 4.17 2.87
C ALA A 16 -0.42 3.98 2.68
N VAL A 17 0.04 2.73 2.79
CA VAL A 17 1.42 2.33 2.52
C VAL A 17 1.45 1.53 1.22
N GLN A 18 2.40 1.83 0.35
CA GLN A 18 2.57 1.14 -0.92
C GLN A 18 3.97 0.52 -0.99
N VAL A 19 4.02 -0.78 -1.26
CA VAL A 19 5.24 -1.54 -1.52
C VAL A 19 5.31 -1.83 -3.01
N LEU A 20 6.40 -1.41 -3.63
CA LEU A 20 6.70 -1.62 -5.05
C LEU A 20 7.91 -2.53 -5.15
N THR A 21 7.75 -3.71 -5.75
CA THR A 21 8.85 -4.62 -5.99
C THR A 21 9.02 -4.79 -7.49
N TYR A 22 10.20 -4.41 -7.98
CA TYR A 22 10.57 -4.48 -9.38
C TYR A 22 11.33 -5.78 -9.65
N TYR A 23 10.83 -6.59 -10.57
CA TYR A 23 11.48 -7.81 -11.01
C TYR A 23 11.33 -7.96 -12.54
N PRO A 24 12.10 -7.19 -13.33
CA PRO A 24 11.97 -7.17 -14.78
C PRO A 24 12.23 -8.56 -15.39
N GLY A 25 11.43 -8.94 -16.39
CA GLY A 25 11.58 -10.21 -17.11
C GLY A 25 10.78 -11.40 -16.57
N MET A 26 10.14 -11.27 -15.40
CA MET A 26 9.27 -12.33 -14.87
C MET A 26 7.80 -12.12 -15.30
N PRO A 27 7.07 -13.19 -15.71
CA PRO A 27 5.65 -13.08 -16.04
C PRO A 27 4.81 -12.83 -14.79
N ALA A 28 3.68 -12.13 -14.94
CA ALA A 28 2.80 -11.73 -13.83
C ALA A 28 2.36 -12.91 -12.95
N SER A 29 2.03 -14.07 -13.53
CA SER A 29 1.60 -15.26 -12.77
C SER A 29 2.70 -15.80 -11.84
N SER A 30 3.97 -15.69 -12.24
CA SER A 30 5.09 -16.12 -11.41
C SER A 30 5.39 -15.11 -10.31
N ILE A 31 5.33 -13.81 -10.62
CA ILE A 31 5.46 -12.71 -9.64
C ILE A 31 4.40 -12.85 -8.55
N GLU A 32 3.15 -13.10 -8.94
CA GLU A 32 2.03 -13.25 -8.01
C GLU A 32 2.27 -14.40 -7.03
N LYS A 33 2.69 -15.57 -7.54
CA LYS A 33 2.92 -16.77 -6.73
C LYS A 33 4.13 -16.66 -5.80
N THR A 34 5.20 -16.01 -6.24
CA THR A 34 6.49 -16.02 -5.53
C THR A 34 6.66 -14.81 -4.62
N ILE A 35 6.29 -13.62 -5.09
CA ILE A 35 6.52 -12.35 -4.40
C ILE A 35 5.22 -11.87 -3.76
N THR A 36 4.18 -11.62 -4.56
CA THR A 36 2.96 -10.95 -4.09
C THR A 36 2.26 -11.75 -2.99
N ASN A 37 2.06 -13.07 -3.18
CA ASN A 37 1.46 -13.96 -2.19
C ASN A 37 2.22 -13.98 -0.86
N ARG A 38 3.55 -13.85 -0.91
CA ARG A 38 4.36 -13.80 0.30
C ARG A 38 4.11 -12.48 1.01
N ILE A 39 4.30 -11.35 0.33
CA ILE A 39 4.13 -10.01 0.89
C ILE A 39 2.74 -9.84 1.50
N GLU A 40 1.70 -10.30 0.80
CA GLU A 40 0.32 -10.21 1.27
C GLU A 40 0.10 -10.94 2.60
N ARG A 41 0.68 -12.14 2.77
CA ARG A 41 0.59 -12.88 4.04
C ARG A 41 1.24 -12.14 5.21
N TRP A 42 2.39 -11.51 4.99
CA TRP A 42 3.08 -10.73 6.04
C TRP A 42 2.32 -9.45 6.37
N VAL A 43 1.81 -8.76 5.35
CA VAL A 43 1.08 -7.51 5.51
C VAL A 43 -0.29 -7.73 6.15
N ASN A 44 -0.97 -8.83 5.84
CA ASN A 44 -2.23 -9.18 6.49
C ASN A 44 -2.09 -9.42 8.00
N GLN A 45 -0.87 -9.70 8.48
CA GLN A 45 -0.59 -9.84 9.91
C GLN A 45 -0.27 -8.49 10.58
N ALA A 46 -0.17 -7.40 9.82
CA ALA A 46 0.13 -6.10 10.38
C ALA A 46 -1.05 -5.54 11.20
N PRO A 47 -0.81 -5.06 12.44
CA PRO A 47 -1.87 -4.51 13.27
C PRO A 47 -2.44 -3.22 12.66
N GLY A 48 -3.76 -3.15 12.53
CA GLY A 48 -4.45 -1.97 12.00
C GLY A 48 -4.59 -1.94 10.47
N ALA A 49 -4.15 -2.98 9.75
CA ALA A 49 -4.46 -3.13 8.34
C ALA A 49 -5.97 -3.35 8.16
N ARG A 50 -6.62 -2.49 7.37
CA ARG A 50 -8.07 -2.55 7.08
C ARG A 50 -8.35 -3.20 5.73
N LEU A 51 -7.56 -2.83 4.71
CA LEU A 51 -7.70 -3.33 3.36
C LEU A 51 -6.32 -3.51 2.75
N VAL A 52 -6.09 -4.67 2.14
CA VAL A 52 -4.87 -4.97 1.39
C VAL A 52 -5.29 -5.20 -0.06
N GLU A 53 -4.71 -4.42 -0.98
CA GLU A 53 -4.90 -4.57 -2.41
C GLU A 53 -3.56 -4.94 -3.04
N SER A 54 -3.51 -6.09 -3.71
CA SER A 54 -2.33 -6.54 -4.44
C SER A 54 -2.61 -6.54 -5.95
N ARG A 55 -1.64 -6.05 -6.73
CA ARG A 55 -1.67 -6.08 -8.19
C ARG A 55 -0.32 -6.53 -8.73
N SER A 56 -0.34 -7.58 -9.53
CA SER A 56 0.85 -8.13 -10.18
C SER A 56 0.80 -7.80 -11.66
N VAL A 57 1.78 -7.04 -12.13
CA VAL A 57 1.98 -6.68 -13.53
C VAL A 57 3.30 -7.32 -13.99
N PRO A 58 3.48 -7.70 -15.25
CA PRO A 58 4.77 -8.18 -15.71
C PRO A 58 5.89 -7.20 -15.34
N GLY A 59 6.92 -7.69 -14.67
CA GLY A 59 8.03 -6.86 -14.20
C GLY A 59 7.84 -6.14 -12.87
N VAL A 60 6.61 -6.02 -12.32
CA VAL A 60 6.34 -5.24 -11.10
C VAL A 60 5.21 -5.86 -10.26
N SER A 61 5.45 -6.04 -8.96
CA SER A 61 4.37 -6.25 -7.98
C SER A 61 4.10 -4.99 -7.20
N VAL A 62 2.82 -4.64 -7.07
CA VAL A 62 2.33 -3.51 -6.31
C VAL A 62 1.43 -4.02 -5.19
N VAL A 63 1.76 -3.70 -3.95
CA VAL A 63 0.91 -4.01 -2.78
C VAL A 63 0.58 -2.72 -2.07
N LYS A 64 -0.71 -2.43 -1.90
CA LYS A 64 -1.23 -1.26 -1.19
C LYS A 64 -1.95 -1.71 0.07
N VAL A 65 -1.69 -1.01 1.15
CA VAL A 65 -2.22 -1.31 2.48
C VAL A 65 -2.90 -0.06 2.98
N TYR A 66 -4.19 -0.15 3.25
CA TYR A 66 -4.96 0.93 3.84
C TYR A 66 -5.12 0.65 5.33
N PHE A 67 -4.77 1.63 6.15
CA PHE A 67 -4.92 1.56 7.60
C PHE A 67 -6.14 2.35 8.04
N ASP A 68 -6.69 1.98 9.20
CA ASP A 68 -7.73 2.80 9.79
C ASP A 68 -7.15 4.14 10.29
N SER A 69 -7.94 5.20 10.12
CA SER A 69 -7.61 6.60 10.34
C SER A 69 -7.14 6.95 11.76
N LEU A 70 -7.33 6.04 12.72
CA LEU A 70 -6.95 6.20 14.12
C LEU A 70 -5.47 5.87 14.42
N LYS A 71 -4.71 5.31 13.46
CA LYS A 71 -3.28 4.98 13.67
C LYS A 71 -2.44 5.57 12.54
N LYS A 72 -1.97 6.81 12.77
CA LYS A 72 -1.18 7.58 11.78
C LYS A 72 0.26 7.10 11.60
N ASP A 73 0.75 6.21 12.46
CA ASP A 73 2.15 5.77 12.47
C ASP A 73 2.26 4.28 12.13
N CYS A 74 2.23 3.96 10.84
CA CYS A 74 2.56 2.62 10.35
C CYS A 74 4.09 2.40 10.31
N SER A 75 4.89 3.48 10.33
CA SER A 75 6.35 3.43 10.13
C SER A 75 7.12 2.72 11.26
N SER A 76 6.57 2.57 12.46
CA SER A 76 7.30 1.97 13.60
C SER A 76 6.82 0.58 14.01
N THR A 77 5.69 0.10 13.50
CA THR A 77 5.11 -1.21 13.90
C THR A 77 5.00 -2.22 12.76
N CYS A 78 5.20 -1.80 11.50
CA CYS A 78 5.39 -2.72 10.37
C CYS A 78 6.86 -3.03 10.07
N ALA A 79 7.78 -2.48 10.86
CA ALA A 79 9.13 -3.03 10.96
C ALA A 79 9.03 -4.30 11.81
N PHE A 80 9.42 -5.42 11.20
CA PHE A 80 9.87 -6.59 11.92
C PHE A 80 10.90 -6.23 13.00
#